data_AF-A0A935AQE3-F1
#
_entry.id   AF-A0A935AQE3-F1
#
_cell.length_a   1.000
_cell.length_b   1.000
_cell.length_c   1.000
_cell.angle_alpha   90.00
_cell.angle_beta   90.00
_cell.angle_gamma   90.00
#
_symmetry.space_group_name_H-M   'P 1'
#
loop_
_entity.id
_entity.type
_entity.pdbx_description
1 polymer ?
#
loop_
_entity_poly.entity_id
_entity_poly.type
_entity_poly.pdbx_seq_one_letter_code
_entity_poly.pdbx_strand_id
1 'polypeptide(L)'
;MKSIIITVLILFNGLIYCQDQGIELPNHLGFFIYNRPKVQIIKHLKEIEKYSFENLTTSSKWWYHLTVSSCKLYLGRDSSLYHFYEAYKIKPEATCGSMSARHNHFLKVLEEEKATGIEDAYIKKIKKETGSIIFSWYLWDLPDFDEFAFIDSCNQLFPLVKVEPIDTTQISEIIRKRDRKDRGNLEKQQEFDQINRDFIDSLYLLKGTLNAFNEEEIYQFTMVAHHSEDCDWVYKWLERFIDHCNNGYKGKSMIGPLLDRMLHPKDGYCTKQDAQKRDYFIYMIKDKYPKFFESRQLDW
;
A
#
# COMPACT_ATOMS: atom_id res chain seq x y z
N MET A 1 53.74 -35.71 -14.04
CA MET A 1 52.68 -35.48 -13.03
C MET A 1 52.94 -34.21 -12.22
N LYS A 2 52.81 -33.02 -12.84
CA LYS A 2 52.99 -31.72 -12.15
C LYS A 2 52.07 -30.63 -12.70
N SER A 3 50.88 -31.00 -13.18
CA SER A 3 49.94 -30.04 -13.82
C SER A 3 48.50 -30.17 -13.33
N ILE A 4 48.25 -30.83 -12.20
CA ILE A 4 46.90 -31.01 -11.62
C ILE A 4 46.91 -30.56 -10.15
N ILE A 5 47.44 -29.36 -9.86
CA ILE A 5 47.32 -28.75 -8.51
C ILE A 5 46.94 -27.24 -8.58
N ILE A 6 47.01 -26.59 -9.74
CA ILE A 6 46.73 -25.13 -9.83
C ILE A 6 45.26 -24.81 -10.12
N THR A 7 44.47 -25.74 -10.66
CA THR A 7 43.07 -25.49 -11.02
C THR A 7 42.08 -25.60 -9.84
N VAL A 8 42.50 -26.15 -8.70
CA VAL A 8 41.59 -26.34 -7.54
C VAL A 8 41.54 -25.11 -6.62
N LEU A 9 42.48 -24.17 -6.72
CA LEU A 9 42.51 -22.95 -5.89
C LEU A 9 41.74 -21.76 -6.47
N ILE A 10 41.28 -21.84 -7.73
CA ILE A 10 40.49 -20.77 -8.36
C ILE A 10 38.98 -21.00 -8.16
N LEU A 11 38.54 -22.23 -7.88
CA LEU A 11 37.12 -22.56 -7.69
C LEU A 11 36.58 -22.31 -6.27
N PHE A 12 37.43 -21.98 -5.29
CA PHE A 12 36.99 -21.66 -3.92
C PHE A 12 36.96 -20.16 -3.59
N ASN A 13 37.28 -19.26 -4.54
CA ASN A 13 37.09 -17.81 -4.37
C ASN A 13 35.76 -17.30 -4.98
N GLY A 14 34.99 -18.16 -5.63
CA GLY A 14 33.68 -17.82 -6.19
C GLY A 14 32.56 -18.16 -5.21
N LEU A 15 32.10 -17.14 -4.47
CA LEU A 15 30.99 -17.10 -3.50
C LEU A 15 31.46 -16.70 -2.08
N ILE A 16 32.27 -15.65 -1.99
CA ILE A 16 32.04 -14.71 -0.88
C ILE A 16 30.68 -14.08 -1.19
N TYR A 17 29.62 -14.69 -0.67
CA TYR A 17 28.35 -14.00 -0.44
C TYR A 17 28.75 -12.79 0.41
N CYS A 18 28.95 -11.65 -0.24
CA CYS A 18 29.17 -10.39 0.45
C CYS A 18 27.85 -10.12 1.16
N GLN A 19 27.71 -10.65 2.37
CA GLN A 19 26.63 -10.23 3.26
C GLN A 19 26.78 -8.72 3.33
N ASP A 20 25.71 -8.02 2.96
CA ASP A 20 25.60 -6.57 3.01
C ASP A 20 25.72 -6.16 4.49
N GLN A 21 26.95 -6.07 4.98
CA GLN A 21 27.25 -5.76 6.37
C GLN A 21 27.02 -4.27 6.55
N GLY A 22 25.87 -3.91 7.10
CA GLY A 22 25.50 -2.53 7.34
C GLY A 22 24.31 -2.41 8.27
N ILE A 23 24.00 -1.18 8.62
CA ILE A 23 22.84 -0.80 9.43
C ILE A 23 21.61 -0.81 8.52
N GLU A 24 20.58 -1.51 8.95
CA GLU A 24 19.26 -1.42 8.34
C GLU A 24 18.50 -0.20 8.88
N LEU A 25 17.93 0.59 7.97
CA LEU A 25 17.04 1.66 8.37
C LEU A 25 15.72 1.09 8.89
N PRO A 26 15.15 1.66 9.97
CA PRO A 26 13.82 1.31 10.43
C PRO A 26 12.76 1.54 9.34
N ASN A 27 11.82 0.61 9.20
CA ASN A 27 10.74 0.67 8.20
C ASN A 27 9.89 1.96 8.27
N HIS A 28 9.75 2.57 9.45
CA HIS A 28 8.98 3.80 9.63
C HIS A 28 9.66 5.05 9.03
N LEU A 29 10.97 4.98 8.74
CA LEU A 29 11.72 6.07 8.09
C LEU A 29 11.58 6.08 6.56
N GLY A 30 10.52 5.44 6.05
CA GLY A 30 10.32 5.28 4.64
C GLY A 30 10.12 6.58 3.84
N PHE A 31 10.40 6.50 2.54
CA PHE A 31 10.06 7.49 1.54
C PHE A 31 8.55 7.74 1.50
N PHE A 32 8.17 9.00 1.30
CA PHE A 32 6.79 9.40 1.08
C PHE A 32 6.65 10.04 -0.30
N ILE A 33 5.60 9.63 -1.02
CA ILE A 33 5.29 10.08 -2.37
C ILE A 33 4.47 11.37 -2.42
N TYR A 34 3.97 11.85 -1.27
CA TYR A 34 3.05 12.99 -1.14
C TYR A 34 3.60 14.06 -0.20
N ASN A 35 3.24 15.32 -0.47
CA ASN A 35 3.56 16.41 0.43
C ASN A 35 2.92 16.19 1.81
N ARG A 36 3.63 16.60 2.86
CA ARG A 36 3.22 16.48 4.26
C ARG A 36 3.42 17.82 4.97
N PRO A 37 2.82 18.05 6.14
CA PRO A 37 3.13 19.24 6.93
C PRO A 37 4.64 19.43 7.13
N LYS A 38 5.17 20.62 6.86
CA LYS A 38 6.62 20.91 6.90
C LYS A 38 7.31 20.43 8.18
N VAL A 39 6.63 20.55 9.33
CA VAL A 39 7.15 20.09 10.64
C VAL A 39 7.44 18.59 10.64
N GLN A 40 6.55 17.78 10.04
CA GLN A 40 6.73 16.34 9.92
C GLN A 40 7.89 16.00 8.98
N ILE A 41 8.01 16.71 7.85
CA ILE A 41 9.11 16.50 6.90
C ILE A 41 10.46 16.84 7.54
N ILE A 42 10.56 17.95 8.28
CA ILE A 42 11.79 18.32 9.01
C ILE A 42 12.15 17.26 10.05
N LYS A 43 11.16 16.75 10.79
CA LYS A 43 11.39 15.68 11.76
C LYS A 43 11.92 14.42 11.07
N HIS A 44 11.28 14.01 9.99
CA HIS A 44 11.65 12.82 9.20
C HIS A 44 13.07 12.94 8.63
N LEU A 45 13.41 14.11 8.06
CA LEU A 45 14.74 14.38 7.54
C LEU A 45 15.81 14.34 8.65
N LYS A 46 15.53 14.92 9.82
CA LYS A 46 16.44 14.84 10.96
C LYS A 46 16.63 13.42 11.49
N GLU A 47 15.62 12.57 11.38
CA GLU A 47 15.71 11.17 11.81
C GLU A 47 16.55 10.34 10.84
N ILE A 48 16.36 10.51 9.51
CA ILE A 48 17.16 9.80 8.51
C ILE A 48 18.63 10.26 8.51
N GLU A 49 18.90 11.56 8.73
CA GLU A 49 20.25 12.12 8.76
C GLU A 49 21.09 11.71 9.98
N LYS A 50 20.50 11.03 10.99
CA LYS A 50 21.26 10.45 12.11
C LYS A 50 22.13 9.27 11.68
N TYR A 51 21.81 8.64 10.56
CA TYR A 51 22.51 7.47 10.08
C TYR A 51 23.68 7.89 9.18
N SER A 52 24.87 7.35 9.45
CA SER A 52 26.01 7.51 8.56
C SER A 52 25.79 6.69 7.29
N PHE A 53 25.72 7.36 6.14
CA PHE A 53 25.44 6.74 4.85
C PHE A 53 26.37 5.55 4.55
N GLU A 54 27.66 5.69 4.84
CA GLU A 54 28.66 4.65 4.57
C GLU A 54 28.38 3.34 5.31
N ASN A 55 27.76 3.44 6.48
CA ASN A 55 27.47 2.31 7.35
C ASN A 55 26.16 1.62 7.00
N LEU A 56 25.38 2.13 6.04
CA LEU A 56 24.08 1.56 5.68
C LEU A 56 24.23 0.35 4.75
N THR A 57 23.31 -0.61 4.88
CA THR A 57 23.13 -1.67 3.87
C THR A 57 22.76 -1.06 2.52
N THR A 58 23.00 -1.75 1.42
CA THR A 58 22.63 -1.34 0.05
C THR A 58 21.13 -0.99 -0.04
N SER A 59 20.26 -1.81 0.55
CA SER A 59 18.82 -1.51 0.60
C SER A 59 18.52 -0.25 1.40
N SER A 60 19.24 -0.04 2.50
CA SER A 60 19.09 1.17 3.31
C SER A 60 19.66 2.42 2.64
N LYS A 61 20.75 2.31 1.87
CA LYS A 61 21.28 3.41 1.04
C LYS A 61 20.25 3.84 0.00
N TRP A 62 19.59 2.88 -0.65
CA TRP A 62 18.48 3.15 -1.57
C TRP A 62 17.32 3.89 -0.86
N TRP A 63 16.84 3.38 0.28
CA TRP A 63 15.78 4.03 1.06
C TRP A 63 16.18 5.43 1.56
N TYR A 64 17.42 5.59 2.01
CA TYR A 64 17.99 6.86 2.47
C TYR A 64 17.87 7.90 1.35
N HIS A 65 18.36 7.57 0.16
CA HIS A 65 18.33 8.47 -0.99
C HIS A 65 16.90 8.83 -1.42
N LEU A 66 15.98 7.86 -1.52
CA LEU A 66 14.58 8.19 -1.83
C LEU A 66 13.95 9.11 -0.78
N THR A 67 14.17 8.80 0.49
CA THR A 67 13.59 9.55 1.61
C THR A 67 14.13 10.98 1.66
N VAL A 68 15.45 11.16 1.52
CA VAL A 68 16.08 12.48 1.48
C VAL A 68 15.62 13.27 0.25
N SER A 69 15.47 12.60 -0.90
CA SER A 69 14.94 13.25 -2.11
C SER A 69 13.56 13.86 -1.87
N SER A 70 12.62 13.07 -1.31
CA SER A 70 11.27 13.56 -0.99
C SER A 70 11.28 14.69 0.02
N CYS A 71 12.06 14.55 1.10
CA CYS A 71 12.17 15.59 2.10
C CYS A 71 12.68 16.89 1.50
N LYS A 72 13.73 16.83 0.67
CA LYS A 72 14.30 18.01 0.02
C LYS A 72 13.30 18.65 -0.93
N LEU A 73 12.64 17.85 -1.76
CA LEU A 73 11.61 18.31 -2.68
C LEU A 73 10.53 19.12 -1.95
N TYR A 74 9.89 18.52 -0.94
CA TYR A 74 8.76 19.14 -0.25
C TYR A 74 9.16 20.20 0.78
N LEU A 75 10.44 20.32 1.11
CA LEU A 75 10.99 21.46 1.84
C LEU A 75 11.41 22.61 0.92
N GLY A 76 11.31 22.46 -0.41
CA GLY A 76 11.79 23.43 -1.38
C GLY A 76 13.31 23.61 -1.33
N ARG A 77 14.04 22.51 -1.09
CA ARG A 77 15.50 22.47 -1.07
C ARG A 77 16.01 21.85 -2.36
N ASP A 78 17.15 22.33 -2.83
CA ASP A 78 17.85 21.75 -3.98
C ASP A 78 18.27 20.30 -3.73
N SER A 79 18.74 19.63 -4.78
CA SER A 79 19.30 18.26 -4.80
C SER A 79 18.31 17.11 -4.57
N SER A 80 17.00 17.34 -4.59
CA SER A 80 16.02 16.23 -4.65
C SER A 80 16.34 15.28 -5.81
N LEU A 81 16.42 15.82 -7.02
CA LEU A 81 16.71 15.05 -8.23
C LEU A 81 18.04 14.27 -8.17
N TYR A 82 19.08 14.86 -7.56
CA TYR A 82 20.34 14.16 -7.32
C TYR A 82 20.11 12.90 -6.46
N HIS A 83 19.42 13.03 -5.33
CA HIS A 83 19.17 11.89 -4.47
C HIS A 83 18.25 10.86 -5.13
N PHE A 84 17.30 11.29 -5.96
CA PHE A 84 16.50 10.38 -6.78
C PHE A 84 17.37 9.54 -7.72
N TYR A 85 18.29 10.16 -8.46
CA TYR A 85 19.17 9.43 -9.37
C TYR A 85 20.13 8.49 -8.64
N GLU A 86 20.63 8.88 -7.47
CA GLU A 86 21.43 7.97 -6.65
C GLU A 86 20.62 6.75 -6.18
N ALA A 87 19.36 6.94 -5.76
CA ALA A 87 18.48 5.81 -5.46
C ALA A 87 18.28 4.90 -6.67
N TYR A 88 17.99 5.48 -7.84
CA TYR A 88 17.83 4.74 -9.09
C TYR A 88 19.10 3.97 -9.45
N LYS A 89 20.28 4.56 -9.28
CA LYS A 89 21.58 3.91 -9.53
C LYS A 89 21.83 2.73 -8.59
N ILE A 90 21.42 2.82 -7.32
CA ILE A 90 21.64 1.76 -6.32
C ILE A 90 20.68 0.58 -6.56
N LYS A 91 19.37 0.84 -6.73
CA LYS A 91 18.37 -0.20 -7.01
C LYS A 91 17.41 0.28 -8.10
N PRO A 92 17.77 0.14 -9.39
CA PRO A 92 16.97 0.67 -10.49
C PRO A 92 15.61 -0.04 -10.59
N GLU A 93 15.58 -1.37 -10.47
CA GLU A 93 14.35 -2.15 -10.51
C GLU A 93 13.40 -1.79 -9.37
N ALA A 94 13.90 -1.68 -8.13
CA ALA A 94 13.08 -1.33 -6.98
C ALA A 94 12.54 0.11 -7.06
N THR A 95 13.36 1.03 -7.60
CA THR A 95 12.96 2.42 -7.85
C THR A 95 11.86 2.47 -8.91
N CYS A 96 12.07 1.82 -10.07
CA CYS A 96 11.05 1.72 -11.11
C CYS A 96 9.76 1.06 -10.60
N GLY A 97 9.85 -0.07 -9.89
CA GLY A 97 8.68 -0.76 -9.33
C GLY A 97 7.88 0.12 -8.37
N SER A 98 8.56 0.89 -7.52
CA SER A 98 7.91 1.81 -6.58
C SER A 98 7.21 2.99 -7.28
N MET A 99 7.78 3.48 -8.39
CA MET A 99 7.26 4.64 -9.12
C MET A 99 6.19 4.25 -10.14
N SER A 100 6.45 3.26 -11.00
CA SER A 100 5.54 2.83 -12.06
C SER A 100 4.22 2.28 -11.52
N ALA A 101 4.24 1.52 -10.42
CA ALA A 101 3.01 1.02 -9.81
C ALA A 101 2.07 2.18 -9.41
N ARG A 102 2.62 3.27 -8.88
CA ARG A 102 1.83 4.42 -8.45
C ARG A 102 1.42 5.31 -9.61
N HIS A 103 2.29 5.51 -10.60
CA HIS A 103 1.96 6.21 -11.83
C HIS A 103 0.79 5.55 -12.56
N ASN A 104 0.86 4.22 -12.77
CA ASN A 104 -0.18 3.47 -13.47
C ASN A 104 -1.52 3.50 -12.72
N HIS A 105 -1.50 3.46 -11.38
CA HIS A 105 -2.70 3.67 -10.57
C HIS A 105 -3.34 5.03 -10.88
N PHE A 106 -2.54 6.11 -10.92
CA PHE A 106 -3.04 7.44 -11.20
C PHE A 106 -3.58 7.62 -12.61
N LEU A 107 -2.87 7.11 -13.63
CA LEU A 107 -3.37 7.14 -15.00
C LEU A 107 -4.71 6.41 -15.12
N LYS A 108 -4.82 5.21 -14.55
CA LYS A 108 -6.07 4.45 -14.54
C LYS A 108 -7.20 5.22 -13.88
N VAL A 109 -6.94 5.83 -12.72
CA VAL A 109 -7.93 6.69 -12.04
C VAL A 109 -8.34 7.85 -12.94
N LEU A 110 -7.39 8.53 -13.57
CA LEU A 110 -7.69 9.65 -14.47
C LEU A 110 -8.49 9.23 -15.71
N GLU A 111 -8.17 8.08 -16.30
CA GLU A 111 -8.89 7.54 -17.46
C GLU A 111 -10.32 7.12 -17.11
N GLU A 112 -10.51 6.41 -15.99
CA GLU A 112 -11.83 6.02 -15.50
C GLU A 112 -12.72 7.25 -15.24
N GLU A 113 -12.18 8.31 -14.62
CA GLU A 113 -12.97 9.51 -14.33
C GLU A 113 -13.17 10.41 -15.57
N LYS A 114 -12.21 10.45 -16.51
CA LYS A 114 -12.43 11.09 -17.83
C LYS A 114 -13.59 10.44 -18.57
N ALA A 115 -13.75 9.12 -18.44
CA ALA A 115 -14.86 8.39 -19.05
C ALA A 115 -16.22 8.70 -18.40
N THR A 116 -16.27 9.17 -17.15
CA THR A 116 -17.51 9.53 -16.45
C THR A 116 -17.91 11.01 -16.65
N GLY A 117 -17.01 11.86 -17.16
CA GLY A 117 -17.30 13.26 -17.50
C GLY A 117 -17.45 14.19 -16.29
N ILE A 118 -17.03 13.76 -15.10
CA ILE A 118 -17.12 14.56 -13.87
C ILE A 118 -15.72 15.10 -13.52
N GLU A 119 -15.47 16.35 -13.92
CA GLU A 119 -14.16 17.01 -13.84
C GLU A 119 -13.58 17.08 -12.41
N ASP A 120 -14.42 17.03 -11.37
CA ASP A 120 -14.01 17.10 -9.96
C ASP A 120 -13.82 15.74 -9.26
N ALA A 121 -14.18 14.62 -9.90
CA ALA A 121 -14.18 13.32 -9.25
C ALA A 121 -12.76 12.82 -8.92
N TYR A 122 -11.80 13.09 -9.82
CA TYR A 122 -10.40 12.76 -9.58
C TYR A 122 -9.81 13.55 -8.40
N ILE A 123 -10.15 14.85 -8.25
CA ILE A 123 -9.76 15.69 -7.11
C ILE A 123 -10.31 15.12 -5.81
N LYS A 124 -11.57 14.64 -5.80
CA LYS A 124 -12.16 13.99 -4.62
C LYS A 124 -11.46 12.69 -4.24
N LYS A 125 -11.08 11.88 -5.24
CA LYS A 125 -10.35 10.60 -5.04
C LYS A 125 -8.95 10.86 -4.51
N ILE A 126 -8.26 11.86 -5.05
CA ILE A 126 -6.96 12.36 -4.55
C ILE A 126 -7.08 12.90 -3.13
N LYS A 127 -8.09 13.73 -2.84
CA LYS A 127 -8.33 14.28 -1.49
C LYS A 127 -8.56 13.16 -0.48
N LYS A 128 -9.30 12.11 -0.87
CA LYS A 128 -9.52 10.93 -0.04
C LYS A 128 -8.22 10.15 0.22
N GLU A 129 -7.36 10.01 -0.79
CA GLU A 129 -6.10 9.25 -0.66
C GLU A 129 -4.97 10.04 0.04
N THR A 130 -4.92 11.36 -0.12
CA THR A 130 -3.78 12.19 0.33
C THR A 130 -4.13 13.10 1.51
N GLY A 131 -5.42 13.28 1.82
CA GLY A 131 -5.88 14.27 2.79
C GLY A 131 -5.74 15.73 2.33
N SER A 132 -5.26 15.97 1.11
CA SER A 132 -4.99 17.30 0.55
C SER A 132 -5.80 17.52 -0.73
N ILE A 133 -6.30 18.75 -0.91
CA ILE A 133 -6.88 19.19 -2.20
C ILE A 133 -5.79 19.58 -3.22
N ILE A 134 -4.57 19.87 -2.73
CA ILE A 134 -3.41 20.12 -3.57
C ILE A 134 -2.85 18.75 -3.93
N PHE A 135 -3.03 18.35 -5.19
CA PHE A 135 -2.36 17.17 -5.71
C PHE A 135 -0.86 17.44 -5.72
N SER A 136 -0.14 16.65 -4.93
CA SER A 136 1.30 16.49 -5.03
C SER A 136 1.52 15.06 -5.51
N TRP A 137 2.35 14.85 -6.52
CA TRP A 137 2.89 13.52 -6.77
C TRP A 137 4.38 13.68 -6.98
N TYR A 138 5.15 12.95 -6.18
CA TYR A 138 6.60 13.08 -6.14
C TYR A 138 7.27 13.21 -7.51
N LEU A 139 6.94 12.39 -8.52
CA LEU A 139 7.58 12.53 -9.84
C LEU A 139 7.10 13.74 -10.64
N TRP A 140 5.83 14.15 -10.53
CA TRP A 140 5.33 15.40 -11.15
C TRP A 140 5.86 16.65 -10.45
N ASP A 141 6.16 16.54 -9.16
CA ASP A 141 6.65 17.65 -8.37
C ASP A 141 8.18 17.82 -8.52
N LEU A 142 8.91 16.81 -9.01
CA LEU A 142 10.34 16.93 -9.27
C LEU A 142 10.61 17.99 -10.35
N PRO A 143 11.45 19.01 -10.07
CA PRO A 143 11.74 20.05 -11.03
C PRO A 143 12.54 19.49 -12.21
N ASP A 144 12.19 19.93 -13.42
CA ASP A 144 12.86 19.58 -14.67
C ASP A 144 12.95 18.06 -14.93
N PHE A 145 11.99 17.29 -14.40
CA PHE A 145 11.94 15.84 -14.53
C PHE A 145 10.90 15.40 -15.55
N ASP A 146 11.33 14.67 -16.58
CA ASP A 146 10.42 14.04 -17.55
C ASP A 146 9.93 12.71 -17.00
N GLU A 147 8.79 12.78 -16.34
CA GLU A 147 8.14 11.67 -15.69
C GLU A 147 7.71 10.58 -16.69
N PHE A 148 7.09 10.95 -17.80
CA PHE A 148 6.66 9.99 -18.81
C PHE A 148 7.83 9.26 -19.44
N ALA A 149 8.90 9.99 -19.81
CA ALA A 149 10.11 9.35 -20.34
C ALA A 149 10.76 8.40 -19.32
N PHE A 150 10.77 8.77 -18.04
CA PHE A 150 11.26 7.90 -16.98
C PHE A 150 10.40 6.64 -16.83
N ILE A 151 9.08 6.77 -16.77
CA ILE A 151 8.17 5.63 -16.64
C ILE A 151 8.24 4.72 -17.86
N ASP A 152 8.29 5.28 -19.07
CA ASP A 152 8.47 4.51 -20.30
C ASP A 152 9.80 3.75 -20.29
N SER A 153 10.89 4.40 -19.87
CA SER A 153 12.18 3.73 -19.70
C SER A 153 12.12 2.62 -18.65
N CYS A 154 11.43 2.84 -17.53
CA CYS A 154 11.21 1.82 -16.51
C CYS A 154 10.40 0.63 -17.06
N ASN A 155 9.34 0.88 -17.82
CA ASN A 155 8.51 -0.16 -18.42
C ASN A 155 9.25 -0.92 -19.53
N GLN A 156 10.24 -0.31 -20.20
CA GLN A 156 11.08 -0.98 -21.18
C GLN A 156 12.19 -1.82 -20.53
N LEU A 157 12.87 -1.28 -19.53
CA LEU A 157 14.02 -1.91 -18.87
C LEU A 157 13.61 -2.95 -17.82
N PHE A 158 12.52 -2.68 -17.12
CA PHE A 158 11.90 -3.51 -16.10
C PHE A 158 10.43 -3.67 -16.47
N PRO A 159 10.12 -4.36 -17.58
CA PRO A 159 8.74 -4.62 -17.95
C PRO A 159 8.09 -5.22 -16.72
N LEU A 160 6.95 -4.65 -16.32
CA LEU A 160 6.16 -5.22 -15.24
C LEU A 160 6.08 -6.70 -15.54
N VAL A 161 6.74 -7.50 -14.70
CA VAL A 161 6.59 -8.95 -14.75
C VAL A 161 5.08 -9.09 -14.74
N LYS A 162 4.50 -9.63 -15.82
CA LYS A 162 3.11 -10.08 -15.81
C LYS A 162 3.09 -10.96 -14.59
N VAL A 163 2.60 -10.42 -13.47
CA VAL A 163 2.60 -11.11 -12.20
C VAL A 163 1.89 -12.38 -12.56
N GLU A 164 2.64 -13.48 -12.60
CA GLU A 164 2.03 -14.78 -12.84
C GLU A 164 0.86 -14.80 -11.88
N PRO A 165 -0.36 -15.01 -12.39
CA PRO A 165 -1.56 -14.82 -11.61
C PRO A 165 -1.30 -15.48 -10.27
N ILE A 166 -1.22 -14.66 -9.21
CA ILE A 166 -1.01 -15.19 -7.86
C ILE A 166 -2.05 -16.27 -7.76
N ASP A 167 -1.59 -17.52 -7.64
CA ASP A 167 -2.49 -18.63 -7.56
C ASP A 167 -3.43 -18.30 -6.41
N THR A 168 -4.71 -18.07 -6.71
CA THR A 168 -5.67 -17.43 -5.79
C THR A 168 -5.81 -18.23 -4.48
N THR A 169 -5.36 -19.48 -4.50
CA THR A 169 -5.17 -20.35 -3.34
C THR A 169 -4.16 -19.80 -2.31
N GLN A 170 -3.14 -19.04 -2.72
CA GLN A 170 -2.10 -18.51 -1.83
C GLN A 170 -2.52 -17.23 -1.09
N ILE A 171 -3.36 -16.36 -1.67
CA ILE A 171 -3.76 -15.08 -1.04
C ILE A 171 -4.42 -15.35 0.32
N SER A 172 -5.40 -16.26 0.33
CA SER A 172 -6.11 -16.64 1.54
C SER A 172 -5.21 -17.33 2.56
N GLU A 173 -4.20 -18.08 2.11
CA GLU A 173 -3.24 -18.74 3.00
C GLU A 173 -2.26 -17.75 3.63
N ILE A 174 -1.82 -16.73 2.89
CA ILE A 174 -0.96 -15.65 3.39
C ILE A 174 -1.68 -14.89 4.51
N ILE A 175 -2.93 -14.48 4.29
CA ILE A 175 -3.73 -13.77 5.29
C ILE A 175 -3.91 -14.65 6.53
N ARG A 176 -4.34 -15.91 6.36
CA ARG A 176 -4.53 -16.85 7.49
C ARG A 176 -3.26 -17.12 8.27
N LYS A 177 -2.11 -17.23 7.61
CA LYS A 177 -0.82 -17.45 8.28
C LYS A 177 -0.46 -16.26 9.17
N ARG A 178 -0.67 -15.03 8.68
CA ARG A 178 -0.44 -13.80 9.46
C ARG A 178 -1.39 -13.67 10.64
N ASP A 179 -2.69 -13.91 10.43
CA ASP A 179 -3.73 -13.90 11.48
C ASP A 179 -3.49 -14.93 12.60
N ARG A 180 -2.67 -15.96 12.35
CA ARG A 180 -2.35 -17.03 13.32
C ARG A 180 -0.98 -16.87 13.99
N LYS A 181 -0.06 -16.13 13.38
CA LYS A 181 1.38 -16.19 13.70
C LYS A 181 1.71 -15.79 15.15
N ASP A 182 0.95 -14.85 15.72
CA ASP A 182 1.19 -14.33 17.07
C ASP A 182 -0.12 -14.11 17.86
N ARG A 183 -1.08 -15.05 17.73
CA ARG A 183 -2.35 -14.97 18.48
C ARG A 183 -2.11 -14.89 19.98
N GLY A 184 -2.69 -13.86 20.62
CA GLY A 184 -2.53 -13.59 22.06
C GLY A 184 -1.50 -12.51 22.39
N ASN A 185 -0.70 -12.05 21.41
CA ASN A 185 0.11 -10.84 21.55
C ASN A 185 -0.56 -9.69 20.78
N LEU A 186 -1.27 -8.83 21.52
CA LEU A 186 -2.11 -7.77 20.95
C LEU A 186 -1.31 -6.82 20.02
N GLU A 187 -0.13 -6.38 20.45
CA GLU A 187 0.71 -5.44 19.69
C GLU A 187 1.16 -6.03 18.35
N LYS A 188 1.61 -7.28 18.35
CA LYS A 188 1.98 -7.99 17.12
C LYS A 188 0.77 -8.28 16.23
N GLN A 189 -0.39 -8.58 16.82
CA GLN A 189 -1.61 -8.79 16.05
C GLN A 189 -2.03 -7.52 15.32
N GLN A 190 -1.94 -6.34 15.96
CA GLN A 190 -2.21 -5.05 15.31
C GLN A 190 -1.26 -4.79 14.13
N GLU A 191 0.02 -5.16 14.25
CA GLU A 191 0.99 -5.07 13.14
C GLU A 191 0.58 -5.97 11.96
N PHE A 192 0.21 -7.23 12.22
CA PHE A 192 -0.24 -8.13 11.16
C PHE A 192 -1.57 -7.71 10.54
N ASP A 193 -2.48 -7.15 11.32
CA ASP A 193 -3.73 -6.60 10.81
C ASP A 193 -3.46 -5.42 9.87
N GLN A 194 -2.52 -4.53 10.21
CA GLN A 194 -2.08 -3.46 9.31
C GLN A 194 -1.46 -4.01 8.01
N ILE A 195 -0.55 -4.97 8.12
CA ILE A 195 0.07 -5.62 6.95
C ILE A 195 -0.99 -6.26 6.06
N ASN A 196 -2.01 -6.89 6.66
CA ASN A 196 -3.11 -7.50 5.91
C ASN A 196 -4.00 -6.45 5.25
N ARG A 197 -4.31 -5.33 5.92
CA ARG A 197 -5.04 -4.20 5.33
C ARG A 197 -4.32 -3.65 4.09
N ASP A 198 -3.02 -3.39 4.22
CA ASP A 198 -2.20 -2.85 3.13
C ASP A 198 -2.09 -3.84 1.96
N PHE A 199 -1.95 -5.13 2.27
CA PHE A 199 -1.92 -6.20 1.28
C PHE A 199 -3.25 -6.30 0.50
N ILE A 200 -4.38 -6.27 1.21
CA ILE A 200 -5.71 -6.34 0.59
C ILE A 200 -6.00 -5.09 -0.26
N ASP A 201 -5.65 -3.89 0.23
CA ASP A 201 -5.76 -2.68 -0.59
C ASP A 201 -4.89 -2.79 -1.85
N SER A 202 -3.65 -3.28 -1.74
CA SER A 202 -2.77 -3.49 -2.91
C SER A 202 -3.37 -4.48 -3.92
N LEU A 203 -3.95 -5.58 -3.45
CA LEU A 203 -4.64 -6.55 -4.31
C LEU A 203 -5.86 -5.92 -5.00
N TYR A 204 -6.69 -5.20 -4.26
CA TYR A 204 -7.87 -4.54 -4.83
C TYR A 204 -7.49 -3.46 -5.84
N LEU A 205 -6.43 -2.68 -5.57
CA LEU A 205 -5.90 -1.70 -6.51
C LEU A 205 -5.44 -2.36 -7.81
N LEU A 206 -4.73 -3.49 -7.71
CA LEU A 206 -4.26 -4.25 -8.87
C LEU A 206 -5.42 -4.81 -9.70
N LYS A 207 -6.46 -5.36 -9.05
CA LYS A 207 -7.57 -6.04 -9.72
C LYS A 207 -8.74 -5.11 -10.11
N GLY A 208 -8.89 -3.98 -9.43
CA GLY A 208 -9.96 -3.00 -9.63
C GLY A 208 -11.36 -3.42 -9.18
N THR A 209 -11.59 -4.70 -8.84
CA THR A 209 -12.92 -5.20 -8.47
C THR A 209 -12.84 -6.45 -7.58
N LEU A 210 -13.87 -6.65 -6.73
CA LEU A 210 -13.99 -7.87 -5.93
C LEU A 210 -14.35 -9.10 -6.77
N ASN A 211 -14.92 -8.92 -7.97
CA ASN A 211 -15.24 -10.02 -8.90
C ASN A 211 -14.01 -10.81 -9.37
N ALA A 212 -12.81 -10.25 -9.21
CA ALA A 212 -11.55 -10.87 -9.60
C ALA A 212 -11.01 -11.86 -8.54
N PHE A 213 -11.67 -11.98 -7.40
CA PHE A 213 -11.25 -12.83 -6.29
C PHE A 213 -12.24 -13.99 -6.10
N ASN A 214 -11.72 -15.12 -5.65
CA ASN A 214 -12.52 -16.28 -5.31
C ASN A 214 -13.23 -16.09 -3.96
N GLU A 215 -14.14 -17.01 -3.65
CA GLU A 215 -14.96 -16.94 -2.44
C GLU A 215 -14.16 -16.98 -1.14
N GLU A 216 -13.09 -17.78 -1.08
CA GLU A 216 -12.25 -17.88 0.11
C GLU A 216 -11.44 -16.60 0.33
N GLU A 217 -10.97 -15.95 -0.73
CA GLU A 217 -10.26 -14.66 -0.66
C GLU A 217 -11.19 -13.56 -0.13
N ILE A 218 -12.40 -13.47 -0.66
CA ILE A 218 -13.42 -12.52 -0.20
C ILE A 218 -13.74 -12.79 1.28
N TYR A 219 -13.88 -14.06 1.67
CA TYR A 219 -14.07 -14.44 3.06
C TYR A 219 -12.91 -13.93 3.94
N GLN A 220 -11.65 -14.15 3.56
CA GLN A 220 -10.50 -13.63 4.30
C GLN A 220 -10.47 -12.10 4.35
N PHE A 221 -10.85 -11.40 3.28
CA PHE A 221 -10.93 -9.94 3.29
C PHE A 221 -11.97 -9.45 4.30
N THR A 222 -13.14 -10.11 4.35
CA THR A 222 -14.16 -9.78 5.35
C THR A 222 -13.73 -10.13 6.78
N MET A 223 -12.87 -11.15 6.97
CA MET A 223 -12.29 -11.48 8.27
C MET A 223 -11.29 -10.43 8.75
N VAL A 224 -10.44 -9.92 7.87
CA VAL A 224 -9.52 -8.81 8.22
C VAL A 224 -10.33 -7.56 8.58
N ALA A 225 -11.38 -7.25 7.81
CA ALA A 225 -12.30 -6.18 8.18
C ALA A 225 -12.98 -6.44 9.52
N HIS A 226 -13.36 -7.68 9.81
CA HIS A 226 -13.98 -8.03 11.09
C HIS A 226 -13.04 -7.82 12.26
N HIS A 227 -11.73 -8.06 12.12
CA HIS A 227 -10.75 -7.86 13.20
C HIS A 227 -10.14 -6.46 13.28
N SER A 228 -10.28 -5.65 12.23
CA SER A 228 -9.63 -4.34 12.12
C SER A 228 -10.08 -3.34 13.19
N GLU A 229 -9.12 -2.64 13.77
CA GLU A 229 -9.33 -1.49 14.65
C GLU A 229 -9.35 -0.15 13.90
N ASP A 230 -9.03 -0.15 12.61
CA ASP A 230 -9.11 1.03 11.74
C ASP A 230 -10.53 1.16 11.16
N CYS A 231 -11.35 2.01 11.79
CA CYS A 231 -12.72 2.24 11.37
C CYS A 231 -12.86 2.89 9.99
N ASP A 232 -11.90 3.71 9.56
CA ASP A 232 -11.96 4.37 8.25
C ASP A 232 -11.70 3.37 7.13
N TRP A 233 -10.76 2.47 7.36
CA TRP A 233 -10.54 1.33 6.50
C TRP A 233 -11.76 0.40 6.47
N VAL A 234 -12.38 0.11 7.62
CA VAL A 234 -13.59 -0.71 7.72
C VAL A 234 -14.76 -0.11 6.95
N TYR A 235 -15.05 1.18 7.11
CA TYR A 235 -16.13 1.85 6.36
C TYR A 235 -15.90 1.77 4.85
N LYS A 236 -14.66 2.04 4.40
CA LYS A 236 -14.27 1.92 2.99
C LYS A 236 -14.52 0.51 2.45
N TRP A 237 -14.18 -0.52 3.21
CA TRP A 237 -14.31 -1.91 2.78
C TRP A 237 -15.72 -2.46 2.91
N LEU A 238 -16.48 -2.05 3.92
CA LEU A 238 -17.91 -2.35 4.03
C LEU A 238 -18.69 -1.88 2.82
N GLU A 239 -18.44 -0.66 2.34
CA GLU A 239 -19.04 -0.15 1.12
C GLU A 239 -18.76 -1.07 -0.09
N ARG A 240 -17.49 -1.47 -0.28
CA ARG A 240 -17.08 -2.37 -1.37
C ARG A 240 -17.76 -3.74 -1.27
N PHE A 241 -17.87 -4.30 -0.06
CA PHE A 241 -18.53 -5.59 0.15
C PHE A 241 -20.03 -5.52 -0.10
N ILE A 242 -20.69 -4.45 0.35
CA ILE A 242 -22.12 -4.22 0.12
C ILE A 242 -22.40 -4.08 -1.37
N ASP A 243 -21.59 -3.29 -2.07
CA ASP A 243 -21.67 -3.14 -3.53
C ASP A 243 -21.54 -4.49 -4.25
N HIS A 244 -20.54 -5.29 -3.85
CA HIS A 244 -20.31 -6.62 -4.42
C HIS A 244 -21.49 -7.58 -4.18
N CYS A 245 -22.09 -7.57 -2.98
CA CYS A 245 -23.31 -8.33 -2.69
C CYS A 245 -24.50 -7.86 -3.53
N ASN A 246 -24.70 -6.55 -3.70
CA ASN A 246 -25.78 -6.01 -4.52
C ASN A 246 -25.62 -6.37 -6.01
N ASN A 247 -24.38 -6.53 -6.46
CA ASN A 247 -24.05 -7.00 -7.79
C ASN A 247 -24.15 -8.54 -7.94
N GLY A 248 -24.83 -9.22 -7.01
CA GLY A 248 -25.22 -10.62 -7.15
C GLY A 248 -24.26 -11.63 -6.52
N TYR A 249 -23.25 -11.18 -5.76
CA TYR A 249 -22.38 -12.10 -5.03
C TYR A 249 -23.14 -12.86 -3.92
N LYS A 250 -23.08 -14.20 -3.97
CA LYS A 250 -23.76 -15.12 -3.03
C LYS A 250 -22.80 -16.04 -2.26
N GLY A 251 -21.49 -15.84 -2.39
CA GLY A 251 -20.49 -16.66 -1.70
C GLY A 251 -20.41 -16.39 -0.20
N LYS A 252 -19.63 -17.21 0.51
CA LYS A 252 -19.28 -17.03 1.93
C LYS A 252 -18.71 -15.63 2.17
N SER A 253 -19.40 -14.86 2.99
CA SER A 253 -18.92 -13.58 3.50
C SER A 253 -19.30 -13.42 4.97
N MET A 254 -18.44 -12.73 5.72
CA MET A 254 -18.72 -12.39 7.12
C MET A 254 -19.44 -11.04 7.26
N ILE A 255 -20.11 -10.54 6.20
CA ILE A 255 -20.66 -9.18 6.21
C ILE A 255 -21.70 -8.97 7.31
N GLY A 256 -22.55 -9.95 7.60
CA GLY A 256 -23.50 -9.85 8.71
C GLY A 256 -22.80 -9.68 10.06
N PRO A 257 -21.97 -10.63 10.50
CA PRO A 257 -21.17 -10.51 11.72
C PRO A 257 -20.25 -9.28 11.76
N LEU A 258 -19.70 -8.87 10.60
CA LEU A 258 -18.89 -7.66 10.47
C LEU A 258 -19.70 -6.40 10.76
N LEU A 259 -20.90 -6.28 10.18
CA LEU A 259 -21.80 -5.14 10.42
C LEU A 259 -22.20 -5.09 11.89
N ASP A 260 -22.54 -6.22 12.49
CA ASP A 260 -22.89 -6.31 13.90
C ASP A 260 -21.71 -5.88 14.80
N ARG A 261 -20.56 -6.54 14.65
CA ARG A 261 -19.36 -6.22 15.46
C ARG A 261 -18.92 -4.77 15.32
N MET A 262 -18.97 -4.19 14.13
CA MET A 262 -18.41 -2.85 13.89
C MET A 262 -19.42 -1.74 14.13
N LEU A 263 -20.68 -1.95 13.76
CA LEU A 263 -21.69 -0.89 13.66
C LEU A 263 -22.88 -1.05 14.60
N HIS A 264 -22.96 -2.10 15.43
CA HIS A 264 -24.07 -2.24 16.37
C HIS A 264 -24.19 -0.99 17.27
N PRO A 265 -25.41 -0.46 17.49
CA PRO A 265 -25.63 0.83 18.16
C PRO A 265 -25.12 0.92 19.59
N LYS A 266 -25.07 -0.20 20.30
CA LYS A 266 -24.75 -0.19 21.73
C LYS A 266 -23.28 -0.44 21.99
N ASP A 267 -22.70 -1.37 21.24
CA ASP A 267 -21.39 -1.92 21.57
C ASP A 267 -20.49 -2.20 20.36
N GLY A 268 -20.91 -1.83 19.15
CA GLY A 268 -20.11 -1.93 17.94
C GLY A 268 -18.78 -1.20 18.11
N TYR A 269 -17.69 -1.78 17.62
CA TYR A 269 -16.34 -1.22 17.82
C TYR A 269 -16.27 0.22 17.30
N CYS A 270 -16.70 0.46 16.05
CA CYS A 270 -16.67 1.80 15.48
C CYS A 270 -17.71 2.74 16.07
N THR A 271 -18.81 2.21 16.62
CA THR A 271 -19.75 2.99 17.42
C THR A 271 -19.09 3.55 18.68
N LYS A 272 -18.24 2.75 19.36
CA LYS A 272 -17.48 3.20 20.54
C LYS A 272 -16.39 4.21 20.19
N GLN A 273 -15.79 4.10 19.01
CA GLN A 273 -14.76 5.05 18.56
C GLN A 273 -15.34 6.40 18.17
N ASP A 274 -16.39 6.40 17.34
CA ASP A 274 -17.03 7.61 16.83
C ASP A 274 -18.47 7.33 16.38
N ALA A 275 -19.41 7.49 17.32
CA ALA A 275 -20.83 7.25 17.05
C ALA A 275 -21.39 8.17 15.94
N GLN A 276 -20.95 9.42 15.85
CA GLN A 276 -21.45 10.36 14.85
C GLN A 276 -21.00 9.96 13.44
N LYS A 277 -19.73 9.59 13.27
CA LYS A 277 -19.20 9.11 11.99
C LYS A 277 -19.83 7.79 11.59
N ARG A 278 -20.07 6.89 12.56
CA ARG A 278 -20.82 5.65 12.38
C ARG A 278 -22.23 5.92 11.85
N ASP A 279 -22.97 6.83 12.49
CA ASP A 279 -24.34 7.18 12.09
C ASP A 279 -24.37 7.80 10.69
N TYR A 280 -23.42 8.68 10.39
CA TYR A 280 -23.27 9.26 9.05
C TYR A 280 -22.97 8.19 7.99
N PHE A 281 -22.07 7.24 8.29
CA PHE A 281 -21.80 6.12 7.39
C PHE A 281 -23.05 5.28 7.14
N ILE A 282 -23.80 4.92 8.19
CA ILE A 282 -25.06 4.17 8.07
C ILE A 282 -26.06 4.91 7.19
N TYR A 283 -26.23 6.21 7.42
CA TYR A 283 -27.13 7.04 6.64
C TYR A 283 -26.75 7.02 5.15
N MET A 284 -25.48 7.30 4.84
CA MET A 284 -24.96 7.31 3.47
C MET A 284 -25.12 5.95 2.77
N ILE A 285 -24.82 4.85 3.47
CA ILE A 285 -24.85 3.53 2.86
C ILE A 285 -26.28 3.00 2.67
N LYS A 286 -27.22 3.35 3.58
CA LYS A 286 -28.65 3.04 3.42
C LYS A 286 -29.26 3.77 2.24
N ASP A 287 -28.90 5.03 2.05
CA ASP A 287 -29.33 5.84 0.91
C ASP A 287 -28.79 5.25 -0.41
N LYS A 288 -27.50 4.89 -0.44
CA LYS A 288 -26.87 4.32 -1.64
C LYS A 288 -27.34 2.91 -1.98
N TYR A 289 -27.64 2.08 -0.97
CA TYR A 289 -27.92 0.66 -1.14
C TYR A 289 -29.18 0.18 -0.38
N PRO A 290 -30.36 0.77 -0.62
CA PRO A 290 -31.56 0.53 0.19
C PRO A 290 -31.97 -0.95 0.21
N LYS A 291 -31.91 -1.64 -0.95
CA LYS A 291 -32.25 -3.07 -1.07
C LYS A 291 -31.38 -4.00 -0.23
N PHE A 292 -30.11 -3.63 -0.03
CA PHE A 292 -29.20 -4.42 0.80
C PHE A 292 -29.66 -4.45 2.26
N PHE A 293 -30.20 -3.32 2.73
CA PHE A 293 -30.64 -3.17 4.12
C PHE A 293 -32.08 -3.63 4.33
N GLU A 294 -32.97 -3.47 3.34
CA GLU A 294 -34.32 -4.04 3.40
C GLU A 294 -34.31 -5.57 3.56
N SER A 295 -33.33 -6.24 2.95
CA SER A 295 -33.18 -7.70 3.01
C SER A 295 -32.49 -8.22 4.28
N ARG A 296 -31.99 -7.35 5.16
CA ARG A 296 -31.27 -7.73 6.37
C ARG A 296 -31.90 -7.10 7.62
N GLN A 297 -32.39 -7.94 8.52
CA GLN A 297 -32.83 -7.54 9.87
C GLN A 297 -31.61 -7.23 10.74
N LEU A 298 -30.98 -6.07 10.52
CA LEU A 298 -29.92 -5.55 11.37
C LEU A 298 -30.56 -4.69 12.47
N ASP A 299 -30.24 -4.98 13.73
CA ASP A 299 -30.68 -4.21 14.89
C ASP A 299 -29.81 -2.93 14.94
N TRP A 300 -30.36 -1.79 14.51
CA TRP A 300 -29.64 -0.53 14.32
C TRP A 300 -29.77 0.42 15.49
#